data_AF-A0A7J7L1W0-F1
#
_entry.id   AF-A0A7J7L1W0-F1
#
_cell.length_a   1.000
_cell.length_b   1.000
_cell.length_c   1.000
_cell.angle_alpha   90.00
_cell.angle_beta   90.00
_cell.angle_gamma   90.00
#
_symmetry.space_group_name_H-M   'P 1'
#
loop_
_entity.id
_entity.type
_entity.pdbx_description
1 polymer ?
#
loop_
_entity_poly.entity_id
_entity_poly.type
_entity_poly.pdbx_seq_one_letter_code
_entity_poly.pdbx_strand_id
1 'polypeptide(L)'
;MKKSLFFTCCRVMFQKEHLNFDDEELYRYARLVTSAVIAKVHTIDWTIELLKTDTLHAAMRANWYGLLGKEFKDSFGHVGGWHWEVLVPMGDLVGLKGEKTLSEIGFTKQFVSMGHQSCGALTLWNYPMWLRDLIPQGVDGKDRPDHVDMPALEVYRDRENKVARYNEFRRGLLMIPISKWGDLTDDPEVVHALREVYGDDVEELDLLVGLMAEKKIKGFSISETAFTIFLLMATRRLEGDRFFTSYYNEETYTKR
;
A
#
# COMPACT_ATOMS: atom_id res chain seq x y z
N MET A 1 27.49 8.59 -4.65
CA MET A 1 26.86 7.53 -5.46
C MET A 1 25.39 7.77 -5.81
N LYS A 2 24.50 8.27 -4.92
CA LYS A 2 23.07 8.48 -5.22
C LYS A 2 22.74 9.51 -6.31
N LYS A 3 23.60 10.50 -6.58
CA LYS A 3 23.45 11.40 -7.75
C LYS A 3 23.66 10.69 -9.10
N SER A 4 24.38 9.57 -9.15
CA SER A 4 24.81 8.97 -10.43
C SER A 4 23.68 8.32 -11.24
N LEU A 5 22.72 7.68 -10.58
CA LEU A 5 21.68 6.91 -11.28
C LEU A 5 20.57 7.81 -11.84
N PHE A 6 20.11 8.79 -11.04
CA PHE A 6 19.10 9.76 -11.46
C PHE A 6 19.58 10.54 -12.69
N PHE A 7 20.84 11.02 -12.65
CA PHE A 7 21.47 11.71 -13.77
C PHE A 7 21.55 10.88 -15.06
N THR A 8 21.69 9.56 -14.97
CA THR A 8 21.76 8.68 -16.14
C THR A 8 20.40 8.61 -16.85
N CYS A 9 19.31 8.47 -16.10
CA CYS A 9 17.95 8.47 -16.68
C CYS A 9 17.60 9.84 -17.30
N CYS A 10 17.94 10.93 -16.61
CA CYS A 10 17.73 12.30 -17.10
C CYS A 10 18.50 12.58 -18.40
N ARG A 11 19.77 12.17 -18.46
CA ARG A 11 20.60 12.31 -19.67
C ARG A 11 20.08 11.49 -20.85
N VAL A 12 19.62 10.27 -20.60
CA VAL A 12 19.04 9.39 -21.65
C VAL A 12 17.73 9.97 -22.21
N MET A 13 16.92 10.62 -21.37
CA MET A 13 15.64 11.21 -21.79
C MET A 13 15.81 12.56 -22.49
N PHE A 14 16.63 13.49 -21.98
CA PHE A 14 16.61 14.89 -22.45
C PHE A 14 17.84 15.34 -23.24
N GLN A 15 19.03 14.77 -22.99
CA GLN A 15 20.26 15.35 -23.52
C GLN A 15 20.44 15.18 -25.04
N LYS A 16 19.73 14.25 -25.68
CA LYS A 16 19.75 14.08 -27.15
C LYS A 16 19.07 15.22 -27.90
N GLU A 17 18.13 15.93 -27.27
CA GLU A 17 17.33 17.00 -27.90
C GLU A 17 17.63 18.37 -27.29
N HIS A 18 18.07 18.41 -26.04
CA HIS A 18 18.42 19.64 -25.31
C HIS A 18 19.88 19.60 -24.83
N LEU A 19 20.81 19.64 -25.78
CA LEU A 19 22.27 19.59 -25.53
C LEU A 19 22.80 20.74 -24.66
N ASN A 20 22.02 21.83 -24.52
CA ASN A 20 22.44 23.06 -23.85
C ASN A 20 21.94 23.18 -22.40
N PHE A 21 21.12 22.25 -21.90
CA PHE A 21 20.64 22.33 -20.52
C PHE A 21 21.77 22.08 -19.52
N ASP A 22 21.78 22.88 -18.46
CA ASP A 22 22.64 22.62 -17.30
C ASP A 22 22.07 21.52 -16.39
N ASP A 23 22.85 21.13 -15.38
CA ASP A 23 22.48 20.05 -14.46
C ASP A 23 21.21 20.36 -13.64
N GLU A 24 20.95 21.63 -13.33
CA GLU A 24 19.79 22.05 -12.54
C GLU A 24 18.52 22.05 -13.40
N GLU A 25 18.61 22.51 -14.65
CA GLU A 25 17.53 22.43 -15.63
C GLU A 25 17.14 20.97 -15.90
N LEU A 26 18.13 20.11 -16.19
CA LEU A 26 17.90 18.67 -16.38
C LEU A 26 17.24 18.03 -15.16
N TYR A 27 17.69 18.37 -13.96
CA TYR A 27 17.10 17.86 -12.73
C TYR A 27 15.64 18.29 -12.56
N ARG A 28 15.32 19.57 -12.81
CA ARG A 28 13.95 20.10 -12.68
C ARG A 28 12.98 19.41 -13.62
N TYR A 29 13.32 19.32 -14.91
CA TYR A 29 12.45 18.68 -15.90
C TYR A 29 12.27 17.18 -15.62
N ALA A 30 13.35 16.48 -15.34
CA ALA A 30 13.25 15.04 -15.06
C ALA A 30 12.48 14.75 -13.76
N ARG A 31 12.59 15.60 -12.74
CA ARG A 31 11.78 15.49 -11.53
C ARG A 31 10.30 15.66 -11.83
N LEU A 32 9.93 16.67 -12.62
CA LEU A 32 8.54 16.89 -13.04
C LEU A 32 7.99 15.66 -13.78
N VAL A 33 8.70 15.19 -14.80
CA VAL A 33 8.29 14.04 -15.63
C VAL A 33 8.20 12.77 -14.79
N THR A 34 9.22 12.48 -13.98
CA THR A 34 9.22 11.28 -13.13
C THR A 34 8.07 11.30 -12.12
N SER A 35 7.80 12.46 -11.49
CA SER A 35 6.68 12.60 -10.56
C SER A 35 5.32 12.42 -11.24
N ALA A 36 5.16 12.91 -12.48
CA ALA A 36 3.96 12.70 -13.27
C ALA A 36 3.78 11.23 -13.69
N VAL A 37 4.86 10.55 -14.07
CA VAL A 37 4.82 9.10 -14.35
C VAL A 37 4.40 8.32 -13.11
N ILE A 38 4.96 8.63 -11.93
CA ILE A 38 4.57 8.00 -10.66
C ILE A 38 3.07 8.23 -10.38
N ALA A 39 2.59 9.47 -10.51
CA ALA A 39 1.18 9.79 -10.29
C ALA A 39 0.27 9.02 -11.27
N LYS A 40 0.66 8.94 -12.55
CA LYS A 40 -0.06 8.19 -13.58
C LYS A 40 -0.12 6.70 -13.25
N VAL A 41 1.01 6.04 -13.01
CA VAL A 41 1.05 4.62 -12.62
C VAL A 41 0.20 4.35 -11.38
N HIS A 42 0.29 5.20 -10.35
CA HIS A 42 -0.55 5.06 -9.16
C HIS A 42 -2.05 5.14 -9.51
N THR A 43 -2.45 6.06 -10.38
CA THR A 43 -3.85 6.36 -10.70
C THR A 43 -4.48 5.31 -11.62
N ILE A 44 -3.80 4.95 -12.72
CA ILE A 44 -4.41 4.14 -13.79
C ILE A 44 -3.91 2.70 -13.85
N ASP A 45 -3.03 2.29 -12.93
CA ASP A 45 -2.54 0.91 -12.85
C ASP A 45 -2.78 0.38 -11.43
N TRP A 46 -2.07 0.93 -10.44
CA TRP A 46 -2.17 0.45 -9.06
C TRP A 46 -3.58 0.56 -8.46
N THR A 47 -4.28 1.69 -8.66
CA THR A 47 -5.63 1.90 -8.10
C THR A 47 -6.66 0.96 -8.73
N ILE A 48 -6.52 0.66 -10.03
CA ILE A 48 -7.41 -0.27 -10.74
C ILE A 48 -7.26 -1.66 -10.13
N GLU A 49 -6.03 -2.09 -9.87
CA GLU A 49 -5.74 -3.40 -9.29
C GLU A 49 -6.13 -3.49 -7.81
N LEU A 50 -6.17 -2.37 -7.08
CA LEU A 50 -6.66 -2.30 -5.70
C LEU A 50 -8.19 -2.46 -5.62
N LEU A 51 -8.92 -1.94 -6.61
CA LEU A 51 -10.38 -1.82 -6.66
C LEU A 51 -10.98 -2.63 -7.81
N LYS A 52 -10.58 -3.91 -7.94
CA LYS A 52 -10.94 -4.81 -9.05
C LYS A 52 -12.43 -5.18 -9.09
N THR A 53 -13.28 -4.26 -9.53
CA THR A 53 -14.69 -4.56 -9.79
C THR A 53 -14.85 -5.51 -10.99
N ASP A 54 -16.00 -6.18 -11.04
CA ASP A 54 -16.19 -7.56 -11.51
C ASP A 54 -15.68 -7.96 -12.90
N THR A 55 -15.43 -7.03 -13.81
CA THR A 55 -15.05 -7.34 -15.21
C THR A 55 -13.66 -7.96 -15.35
N LEU A 56 -12.69 -7.61 -14.48
CA LEU A 56 -11.33 -8.20 -14.51
C LEU A 56 -11.18 -9.44 -13.60
N HIS A 57 -11.99 -9.54 -12.55
CA HIS A 57 -11.87 -10.59 -11.52
C HIS A 57 -12.27 -11.97 -12.06
N ALA A 58 -13.26 -12.02 -12.97
CA ALA A 58 -13.66 -13.25 -13.66
C ALA A 58 -12.61 -13.70 -14.69
N ALA A 59 -12.01 -12.76 -15.43
CA ALA A 59 -10.97 -13.04 -16.43
C ALA A 59 -9.69 -13.60 -15.79
N MET A 60 -9.28 -13.06 -14.63
CA MET A 60 -8.03 -13.47 -13.97
C MET A 60 -8.17 -14.75 -13.12
N ARG A 61 -9.35 -15.07 -12.57
CA ARG A 61 -9.58 -16.36 -11.88
C ARG A 61 -9.71 -17.54 -12.85
N ALA A 62 -10.29 -17.32 -14.03
CA ALA A 62 -10.36 -18.34 -15.09
C ALA A 62 -8.96 -18.69 -15.65
N ASN A 63 -8.04 -17.70 -15.67
CA ASN A 63 -6.66 -17.91 -16.09
C ASN A 63 -5.78 -18.61 -15.04
N TRP A 64 -6.13 -18.54 -13.75
CA TRP A 64 -5.22 -18.99 -12.67
C TRP A 64 -5.68 -20.23 -11.89
N TYR A 65 -6.98 -20.57 -11.84
CA TYR A 65 -7.51 -21.60 -10.93
C TYR A 65 -8.39 -22.67 -11.60
N GLY A 66 -8.01 -23.25 -12.75
CA GLY A 66 -8.83 -24.30 -13.40
C GLY A 66 -9.53 -25.27 -12.41
N LEU A 67 -10.87 -25.27 -12.42
CA LEU A 67 -11.91 -26.13 -11.79
C LEU A 67 -11.67 -26.97 -10.50
N LEU A 68 -10.56 -26.86 -9.76
CA LEU A 68 -10.27 -27.71 -8.59
C LEU A 68 -9.68 -26.92 -7.41
N GLY A 69 -10.55 -26.25 -6.65
CA GLY A 69 -10.63 -26.31 -5.17
C GLY A 69 -9.50 -25.77 -4.27
N LYS A 70 -9.91 -25.22 -3.12
CA LYS A 70 -9.13 -24.45 -2.12
C LYS A 70 -8.24 -25.30 -1.17
N GLU A 71 -8.35 -26.63 -1.15
CA GLU A 71 -7.69 -27.46 -0.11
C GLU A 71 -6.27 -27.94 -0.42
N PHE A 72 -5.74 -27.73 -1.64
CA PHE A 72 -4.36 -28.13 -1.99
C PHE A 72 -3.31 -27.06 -1.66
N LYS A 73 -3.71 -25.78 -1.54
CA LYS A 73 -2.81 -24.63 -1.40
C LYS A 73 -2.27 -24.44 0.03
N ASP A 74 -3.04 -24.87 1.03
CA ASP A 74 -2.74 -24.60 2.45
C ASP A 74 -1.79 -25.65 3.09
N SER A 75 -1.48 -26.77 2.39
CA SER A 75 -0.59 -27.81 2.94
C SER A 75 0.79 -27.90 2.28
N PHE A 76 1.01 -27.42 1.06
CA PHE A 76 2.26 -27.75 0.34
C PHE A 76 2.96 -26.62 -0.42
N GLY A 77 2.38 -25.43 -0.60
CA GLY A 77 2.99 -24.44 -1.49
C GLY A 77 3.31 -25.04 -2.88
N HIS A 78 4.08 -24.33 -3.71
CA HIS A 78 4.44 -24.85 -5.02
C HIS A 78 5.50 -25.97 -4.87
N VAL A 79 5.10 -27.24 -5.05
CA VAL A 79 6.04 -28.37 -5.10
C VAL A 79 6.36 -28.69 -6.55
N GLY A 80 7.58 -28.36 -7.00
CA GLY A 80 8.06 -28.77 -8.31
C GLY A 80 9.21 -27.94 -8.85
N GLY A 81 10.44 -28.21 -8.39
CA GLY A 81 11.67 -27.68 -8.97
C GLY A 81 12.85 -27.86 -8.00
N TRP A 82 13.84 -28.67 -8.36
CA TRP A 82 15.03 -28.96 -7.55
C TRP A 82 16.02 -27.79 -7.54
N HIS A 83 15.58 -26.63 -7.07
CA HIS A 83 16.43 -25.49 -6.69
C HIS A 83 15.83 -24.88 -5.42
N TRP A 84 16.57 -24.95 -4.33
CA TRP A 84 16.34 -24.29 -3.03
C TRP A 84 15.79 -22.85 -3.19
N GLU A 85 14.46 -22.67 -3.21
CA GLU A 85 13.87 -21.34 -3.05
C GLU A 85 14.03 -20.92 -1.58
N VAL A 86 15.03 -20.10 -1.29
CA VAL A 86 15.20 -19.52 0.04
C VAL A 86 14.11 -18.48 0.25
N LEU A 87 13.12 -18.85 1.05
CA LEU A 87 12.22 -17.88 1.66
C LEU A 87 13.04 -17.00 2.60
N VAL A 88 13.18 -15.72 2.26
CA VAL A 88 13.80 -14.74 3.14
C VAL A 88 12.71 -14.17 4.06
N PRO A 89 12.86 -14.27 5.40
CA PRO A 89 11.90 -13.67 6.32
C PRO A 89 11.75 -12.17 6.06
N MET A 90 10.51 -11.65 6.08
CA MET A 90 10.26 -10.23 5.82
C MET A 90 10.99 -9.29 6.79
N GLY A 91 11.18 -9.69 8.05
CA GLY A 91 11.98 -8.94 9.04
C GLY A 91 13.45 -8.75 8.63
N ASP A 92 13.96 -9.60 7.73
CA ASP A 92 15.33 -9.52 7.22
C ASP A 92 15.46 -8.65 5.97
N LEU A 93 14.33 -8.20 5.42
CA LEU A 93 14.21 -7.35 4.24
C LEU A 93 13.90 -5.88 4.59
N VAL A 94 13.85 -5.52 5.87
CA VAL A 94 13.54 -4.16 6.33
C VAL A 94 14.75 -3.47 6.99
N GLY A 95 14.75 -2.13 6.96
CA GLY A 95 15.76 -1.30 7.61
C GLY A 95 17.18 -1.51 7.07
N LEU A 96 18.18 -1.22 7.91
CA LEU A 96 19.60 -1.33 7.53
C LEU A 96 20.03 -2.77 7.22
N LYS A 97 19.38 -3.77 7.81
CA LYS A 97 19.58 -5.19 7.49
C LYS A 97 19.05 -5.51 6.10
N GLY A 98 17.84 -5.06 5.78
CA GLY A 98 17.21 -5.23 4.48
C GLY A 98 18.03 -4.70 3.31
N GLU A 99 18.68 -3.54 3.47
CA GLU A 99 19.57 -2.99 2.43
C GLU A 99 20.76 -3.92 2.12
N LYS A 100 21.33 -4.57 3.15
CA LYS A 100 22.40 -5.57 2.95
C LYS A 100 21.86 -6.81 2.27
N THR A 101 20.73 -7.33 2.74
CA THR A 101 20.07 -8.50 2.15
C THR A 101 19.72 -8.25 0.67
N LEU A 102 19.20 -7.07 0.32
CA LEU A 102 18.89 -6.69 -1.05
C LEU A 102 20.14 -6.67 -1.94
N SER A 103 21.28 -6.23 -1.39
CA SER A 103 22.55 -6.22 -2.13
C SER A 103 23.05 -7.63 -2.49
N GLU A 104 22.72 -8.62 -1.65
CA GLU A 104 23.04 -10.04 -1.87
C GLU A 104 22.05 -10.72 -2.84
N ILE A 105 20.76 -10.41 -2.73
CA ILE A 105 19.70 -10.95 -3.59
C ILE A 105 19.83 -10.41 -5.02
N GLY A 106 20.08 -9.10 -5.15
CA GLY A 106 20.10 -8.36 -6.40
C GLY A 106 18.71 -7.89 -6.88
N PHE A 107 18.67 -6.76 -7.59
CA PHE A 107 17.44 -6.08 -8.00
C PHE A 107 16.48 -6.96 -8.80
N THR A 108 16.96 -7.61 -9.87
CA THR A 108 16.11 -8.39 -10.78
C THR A 108 15.42 -9.54 -10.06
N LYS A 109 16.16 -10.27 -9.22
CA LYS A 109 15.62 -11.40 -8.47
C LYS A 109 14.55 -10.93 -7.49
N GLN A 110 14.85 -9.88 -6.72
CA GLN A 110 13.88 -9.30 -5.78
C GLN A 110 12.60 -8.85 -6.49
N PHE A 111 12.73 -8.10 -7.60
CA PHE A 111 11.58 -7.55 -8.30
C PHE A 111 10.68 -8.64 -8.92
N VAL A 112 11.28 -9.65 -9.54
CA VAL A 112 10.54 -10.79 -10.11
C VAL A 112 9.84 -11.58 -9.00
N SER A 113 10.54 -11.86 -7.89
CA SER A 113 9.94 -12.55 -6.74
C SER A 113 8.75 -11.79 -6.17
N MET A 114 8.85 -10.46 -6.01
CA MET A 114 7.75 -9.61 -5.56
C MET A 114 6.57 -9.62 -6.55
N GLY A 115 6.82 -9.68 -7.85
CA GLY A 115 5.77 -9.76 -8.87
C GLY A 115 5.01 -11.10 -8.88
N HIS A 116 5.64 -12.18 -8.41
CA HIS A 116 5.04 -13.52 -8.37
C HIS A 116 4.37 -13.86 -7.03
N GLN A 117 4.56 -13.05 -5.98
CA GLN A 117 4.01 -13.30 -4.65
C GLN A 117 2.84 -12.35 -4.34
N SER A 118 1.70 -12.91 -3.93
CA SER A 118 0.56 -12.11 -3.46
C SER A 118 0.85 -11.45 -2.11
N CYS A 119 0.35 -10.22 -1.92
CA CYS A 119 0.37 -9.56 -0.62
C CYS A 119 -0.74 -10.08 0.31
N GLY A 120 -0.62 -9.80 1.62
CA GLY A 120 -1.64 -10.10 2.61
C GLY A 120 -2.88 -9.22 2.45
N ALA A 121 -4.06 -9.77 2.78
CA ALA A 121 -5.31 -9.02 2.76
C ALA A 121 -5.44 -8.05 3.95
N LEU A 122 -6.14 -6.92 3.77
CA LEU A 122 -6.45 -5.96 4.83
C LEU A 122 -7.65 -6.44 5.66
N THR A 123 -7.40 -7.42 6.52
CA THR A 123 -8.37 -8.06 7.40
C THR A 123 -7.84 -8.15 8.83
N LEU A 124 -8.74 -8.40 9.79
CA LEU A 124 -8.32 -8.78 11.15
C LEU A 124 -7.45 -10.04 11.13
N TRP A 125 -6.67 -10.21 12.20
CA TRP A 125 -5.70 -11.31 12.40
C TRP A 125 -4.68 -11.51 11.26
N ASN A 126 -4.41 -10.46 10.48
CA ASN A 126 -3.40 -10.51 9.42
C ASN A 126 -2.28 -9.48 9.61
N TYR A 127 -2.12 -8.94 10.82
CA TYR A 127 -1.01 -8.05 11.15
C TYR A 127 0.29 -8.86 11.32
N PRO A 128 1.37 -8.58 10.56
CA PRO A 128 2.60 -9.35 10.65
C PRO A 128 3.21 -9.34 12.06
N MET A 129 3.44 -10.51 12.64
CA MET A 129 3.96 -10.62 14.02
C MET A 129 5.34 -9.98 14.21
N TRP A 130 6.17 -9.93 13.18
CA TRP A 130 7.49 -9.29 13.26
C TRP A 130 7.42 -7.76 13.40
N LEU A 131 6.27 -7.13 13.12
CA LEU A 131 6.07 -5.70 13.34
C LEU A 131 5.71 -5.35 14.79
N ARG A 132 5.46 -6.35 15.65
CA ARG A 132 5.21 -6.14 17.08
C ARG A 132 6.48 -5.88 17.89
N ASP A 133 7.64 -6.08 17.26
CA ASP A 133 8.96 -5.82 17.83
C ASP A 133 9.85 -5.17 16.76
N LEU A 134 9.41 -4.02 16.25
CA LEU A 134 10.09 -3.30 15.17
C LEU A 134 11.15 -2.36 15.73
N ILE A 135 12.32 -2.31 15.09
CA ILE A 135 13.33 -1.27 15.28
C ILE A 135 12.94 -0.05 14.43
N PRO A 136 12.47 1.07 15.03
CA PRO A 136 12.11 2.25 14.25
C PRO A 136 13.35 3.07 13.92
N GLN A 137 13.23 3.93 12.90
CA GLN A 137 14.31 4.82 12.48
C GLN A 137 14.04 6.29 12.79
N GLY A 138 15.12 7.05 13.04
CA GLY A 138 15.10 8.50 13.09
C GLY A 138 14.95 9.13 11.71
N VAL A 139 14.76 10.46 11.68
CA VAL A 139 14.68 11.23 10.42
C VAL A 139 16.00 11.14 9.63
N ASP A 140 17.12 10.85 10.31
CA ASP A 140 18.43 10.62 9.71
C ASP A 140 18.61 9.19 9.15
N GLY A 141 17.59 8.34 9.26
CA GLY A 141 17.60 6.95 8.80
C GLY A 141 18.38 6.00 9.70
N LYS A 142 18.75 6.43 10.92
CA LYS A 142 19.43 5.56 11.89
C LYS A 142 18.43 4.87 12.81
N ASP A 143 18.77 3.64 13.18
CA ASP A 143 17.99 2.84 14.11
C ASP A 143 17.93 3.51 15.49
N ARG A 144 16.74 3.49 16.10
CA ARG A 144 16.53 3.93 17.48
C ARG A 144 16.67 2.74 18.43
N PRO A 145 17.11 2.97 19.67
CA PRO A 145 17.28 1.90 20.65
C PRO A 145 15.95 1.31 21.15
N ASP A 146 14.89 2.12 21.17
CA ASP A 146 13.59 1.72 21.69
C ASP A 146 12.74 1.09 20.59
N HIS A 147 12.46 -0.20 20.73
CA HIS A 147 11.59 -0.96 19.83
C HIS A 147 10.12 -0.56 20.03
N VAL A 148 9.31 -0.82 19.00
CA VAL A 148 7.88 -0.50 19.01
C VAL A 148 7.02 -1.69 18.60
N ASP A 149 5.91 -1.88 19.32
CA ASP A 149 4.79 -2.69 18.85
C ASP A 149 3.95 -1.80 17.91
N MET A 150 4.16 -1.95 16.60
CA MET A 150 3.50 -1.12 15.58
C MET A 150 1.96 -1.18 15.64
N PRO A 151 1.29 -2.34 15.69
CA PRO A 151 -0.17 -2.37 15.77
C PRO A 151 -0.71 -1.64 17.01
N ALA A 152 -0.05 -1.77 18.16
CA ALA A 152 -0.44 -1.02 19.35
C ALA A 152 -0.20 0.49 19.19
N LEU A 153 0.93 0.87 18.58
CA LEU A 153 1.28 2.26 18.33
C LEU A 153 0.30 2.93 17.34
N GLU A 154 -0.14 2.25 16.28
CA GLU A 154 -1.07 2.82 15.30
C GLU A 154 -2.44 3.15 15.92
N VAL A 155 -3.00 2.23 16.72
CA VAL A 155 -4.24 2.51 17.48
C VAL A 155 -4.05 3.69 18.43
N TYR A 156 -2.91 3.76 19.13
CA TYR A 156 -2.59 4.89 20.00
C TYR A 156 -2.50 6.21 19.23
N ARG A 157 -1.84 6.22 18.06
CA ARG A 157 -1.64 7.44 17.26
C ARG A 157 -2.93 8.00 16.70
N ASP A 158 -3.87 7.15 16.26
CA ASP A 158 -5.18 7.62 15.81
C ASP A 158 -5.92 8.37 16.94
N ARG A 159 -5.91 7.80 18.15
CA ARG A 159 -6.51 8.41 19.35
C ARG A 159 -5.80 9.69 19.75
N GLU A 160 -4.47 9.68 19.82
CA GLU A 160 -3.63 10.84 20.19
C GLU A 160 -3.84 12.02 19.24
N ASN A 161 -3.89 11.73 17.93
CA ASN A 161 -4.11 12.74 16.89
C ASN A 161 -5.58 13.18 16.79
N LYS A 162 -6.46 12.68 17.66
CA LYS A 162 -7.89 13.00 17.71
C LYS A 162 -8.60 12.70 16.40
N VAL A 163 -8.15 11.68 15.70
CA VAL A 163 -8.92 11.11 14.58
C VAL A 163 -10.16 10.47 15.18
N ALA A 164 -11.32 10.72 14.58
CA ALA A 164 -12.57 10.14 15.03
C ALA A 164 -12.49 8.60 14.99
N ARG A 165 -13.05 7.94 16.00
CA ARG A 165 -13.24 6.48 16.02
C ARG A 165 -14.22 6.06 14.92
N TYR A 166 -14.26 4.77 14.61
CA TYR A 166 -14.86 4.25 13.37
C TYR A 166 -16.26 4.79 13.09
N ASN A 167 -17.17 4.75 14.07
CA ASN A 167 -18.56 5.13 13.83
C ASN A 167 -18.73 6.63 13.61
N GLU A 168 -18.06 7.45 14.42
CA GLU A 168 -18.06 8.91 14.25
C GLU A 168 -17.34 9.33 12.96
N PHE A 169 -16.28 8.62 12.58
CA PHE A 169 -15.59 8.82 11.32
C PHE A 169 -16.54 8.61 10.12
N ARG A 170 -17.37 7.56 10.16
CA ARG A 170 -18.40 7.31 9.15
C ARG A 170 -19.44 8.44 9.11
N ARG A 171 -19.90 8.94 10.27
CA ARG A 171 -20.81 10.10 10.32
C ARG A 171 -20.19 11.34 9.68
N GLY A 172 -18.92 11.61 9.97
CA GLY A 172 -18.16 12.71 9.36
C GLY A 172 -18.05 12.62 7.83
N LEU A 173 -18.15 11.41 7.28
CA LEU A 173 -18.19 11.13 5.84
C LEU A 173 -19.61 11.00 5.27
N LEU A 174 -20.64 11.33 6.05
CA LEU A 174 -22.05 11.18 5.68
C LEU A 174 -22.43 9.73 5.34
N MET A 175 -21.72 8.76 5.89
CA MET A 175 -22.02 7.34 5.75
C MET A 175 -22.94 6.87 6.89
N ILE A 176 -23.74 5.84 6.62
CA ILE A 176 -24.63 5.25 7.64
C ILE A 176 -23.75 4.60 8.73
N PRO A 177 -23.88 5.01 10.01
CA PRO A 177 -23.15 4.39 11.11
C PRO A 177 -23.67 2.97 11.38
N ILE A 178 -22.84 2.11 11.98
CA ILE A 178 -23.28 0.81 12.46
C ILE A 178 -24.05 0.96 13.77
N SER A 179 -25.01 0.06 14.01
CA SER A 179 -25.80 0.01 15.25
C SER A 179 -25.49 -1.22 16.11
N LYS A 180 -24.89 -2.24 15.49
CA LYS A 180 -24.47 -3.51 16.10
C LYS A 180 -23.32 -4.11 15.30
N TRP A 181 -22.54 -5.00 15.91
CA TRP A 181 -21.39 -5.65 15.26
C TRP A 181 -21.72 -6.40 13.96
N GLY A 182 -22.93 -6.98 13.88
CA GLY A 182 -23.40 -7.66 12.67
C GLY A 182 -23.63 -6.74 11.47
N ASP A 183 -23.66 -5.42 11.66
CA ASP A 183 -23.71 -4.45 10.54
C ASP A 183 -22.31 -4.26 9.93
N LEU A 184 -21.24 -4.57 10.67
CA LEU A 184 -19.84 -4.40 10.24
C LEU A 184 -19.32 -5.63 9.48
N THR A 185 -19.65 -6.82 9.96
CA THR A 185 -19.16 -8.10 9.45
C THR A 185 -20.13 -9.25 9.73
N ASP A 186 -20.12 -10.26 8.87
CA ASP A 186 -20.88 -11.50 8.99
C ASP A 186 -20.09 -12.64 9.67
N ASP A 187 -18.83 -12.42 10.03
CA ASP A 187 -17.98 -13.41 10.71
C ASP A 187 -18.30 -13.47 12.22
N PRO A 188 -18.83 -14.61 12.72
CA PRO A 188 -19.20 -14.74 14.13
C PRO A 188 -18.00 -14.72 15.09
N GLU A 189 -16.82 -15.16 14.65
CA GLU A 189 -15.60 -15.12 15.47
C GLU A 189 -15.14 -13.68 15.64
N VAL A 190 -15.21 -12.87 14.57
CA VAL A 190 -14.91 -11.43 14.64
C VAL A 190 -15.90 -10.74 15.56
N VAL A 191 -17.21 -10.98 15.39
CA VAL A 191 -18.23 -10.37 16.25
C VAL A 191 -18.00 -10.71 17.72
N HIS A 192 -17.62 -11.95 18.03
CA HIS A 192 -17.30 -12.37 19.39
C HIS A 192 -16.08 -11.62 19.94
N ALA A 193 -14.98 -11.56 19.18
CA ALA A 193 -13.76 -10.87 19.60
C ALA A 193 -13.99 -9.35 19.79
N LEU A 194 -14.76 -8.71 18.90
CA LEU A 194 -15.12 -7.31 19.04
C LEU A 194 -15.93 -7.06 20.32
N ARG A 195 -16.90 -7.95 20.63
CA ARG A 195 -17.64 -7.87 21.89
C ARG A 195 -16.77 -8.06 23.12
N GLU A 196 -15.79 -8.95 23.06
CA GLU A 196 -14.87 -9.17 24.18
C GLU A 196 -14.03 -7.92 24.47
N VAL A 197 -13.59 -7.22 23.42
CA VAL A 197 -12.71 -6.04 23.55
C VAL A 197 -13.48 -4.75 23.84
N TYR A 198 -14.61 -4.52 23.15
CA TYR A 198 -15.34 -3.25 23.17
C TYR A 198 -16.71 -3.34 23.86
N GLY A 199 -17.14 -4.53 24.30
CA GLY A 199 -18.50 -4.74 24.79
C GLY A 199 -19.54 -4.60 23.68
N ASP A 200 -20.71 -4.03 23.99
CA ASP A 200 -21.75 -3.72 22.99
C ASP A 200 -21.73 -2.26 22.53
N ASP A 201 -20.75 -1.46 22.97
CA ASP A 201 -20.63 -0.06 22.57
C ASP A 201 -19.83 0.08 21.25
N VAL A 202 -20.56 0.22 20.14
CA VAL A 202 -19.98 0.41 18.81
C VAL A 202 -19.26 1.74 18.63
N GLU A 203 -19.48 2.74 19.50
CA GLU A 203 -18.80 4.03 19.43
C GLU A 203 -17.33 3.94 19.87
N GLU A 204 -16.99 2.94 20.69
CA GLU A 204 -15.62 2.71 21.16
C GLU A 204 -14.75 1.99 20.12
N LEU A 205 -15.31 1.51 19.01
CA LEU A 205 -14.55 0.81 17.97
C LEU A 205 -13.48 1.72 17.34
N ASP A 206 -12.20 1.39 17.53
CA ASP A 206 -11.10 2.11 16.90
C ASP A 206 -11.18 2.08 15.38
N LEU A 207 -10.77 3.19 14.74
CA LEU A 207 -10.84 3.35 13.29
C LEU A 207 -10.10 2.23 12.56
N LEU A 208 -8.82 2.00 12.89
CA LEU A 208 -8.02 0.94 12.29
C LEU A 208 -8.71 -0.43 12.36
N VAL A 209 -9.27 -0.79 13.52
CA VAL A 209 -9.95 -2.09 13.72
C VAL A 209 -11.20 -2.17 12.85
N GLY A 210 -12.01 -1.11 12.81
CA GLY A 210 -13.18 -1.04 11.95
C GLY A 210 -12.85 -1.18 10.47
N LEU A 211 -11.82 -0.48 9.97
CA LEU A 211 -11.40 -0.57 8.56
C LEU A 211 -10.95 -1.99 8.14
N MET A 212 -10.33 -2.73 9.06
CA MET A 212 -9.89 -4.11 8.82
C MET A 212 -11.03 -5.12 8.96
N ALA A 213 -12.00 -4.87 9.86
CA ALA A 213 -13.15 -5.73 10.10
C ALA A 213 -14.28 -5.56 9.08
N GLU A 214 -14.42 -4.36 8.51
CA GLU A 214 -15.51 -4.00 7.60
C GLU A 214 -15.56 -4.93 6.39
N LYS A 215 -16.74 -5.52 6.17
CA LYS A 215 -17.03 -6.38 5.03
C LYS A 215 -16.75 -5.63 3.73
N LYS A 216 -15.82 -6.17 2.94
CA LYS A 216 -15.38 -5.51 1.70
C LYS A 216 -16.36 -5.72 0.56
N ILE A 217 -16.52 -4.68 -0.25
CA ILE A 217 -17.19 -4.76 -1.55
C ILE A 217 -16.44 -5.78 -2.41
N LYS A 218 -17.16 -6.62 -3.16
CA LYS A 218 -16.54 -7.63 -4.03
C LYS A 218 -15.55 -6.96 -4.98
N GLY A 219 -14.29 -7.42 -4.95
CA GLY A 219 -13.21 -6.87 -5.76
C GLY A 219 -12.39 -5.77 -5.10
N PHE A 220 -12.87 -5.18 -3.99
CA PHE A 220 -12.11 -4.18 -3.25
C PHE A 220 -11.14 -4.84 -2.28
N SER A 221 -9.91 -4.32 -2.24
CA SER A 221 -8.91 -4.69 -1.24
C SER A 221 -8.95 -3.82 0.02
N ILE A 222 -9.69 -2.70 -0.01
CA ILE A 222 -9.89 -1.76 1.10
C ILE A 222 -11.37 -1.67 1.50
N SER A 223 -11.66 -1.15 2.69
CA SER A 223 -13.04 -0.95 3.12
C SER A 223 -13.72 0.20 2.36
N GLU A 224 -15.06 0.23 2.34
CA GLU A 224 -15.82 1.33 1.75
C GLU A 224 -15.53 2.64 2.50
N THR A 225 -15.41 2.58 3.83
CA THR A 225 -15.04 3.76 4.64
C THR A 225 -13.70 4.35 4.21
N ALA A 226 -12.66 3.53 4.00
CA ALA A 226 -11.37 4.00 3.50
C ALA A 226 -11.46 4.50 2.04
N PHE A 227 -12.26 3.84 1.21
CA PHE A 227 -12.46 4.23 -0.19
C PHE A 227 -13.08 5.62 -0.32
N THR A 228 -14.02 6.01 0.55
CA THR A 228 -14.63 7.34 0.52
C THR A 228 -13.61 8.46 0.71
N ILE A 229 -12.66 8.29 1.64
CA ILE A 229 -11.53 9.22 1.80
C ILE A 229 -10.62 9.18 0.57
N PHE A 230 -10.30 7.99 0.08
CA PHE A 230 -9.46 7.81 -1.09
C PHE A 230 -10.02 8.55 -2.31
N LEU A 231 -11.33 8.44 -2.57
CA LEU A 231 -12.00 9.11 -3.68
C LEU A 231 -11.81 10.63 -3.64
N LEU A 232 -12.04 11.25 -2.49
CA LEU A 232 -11.85 12.68 -2.31
C LEU A 232 -10.37 13.08 -2.44
N MET A 233 -9.49 12.38 -1.71
CA MET A 233 -8.10 12.79 -1.59
C MET A 233 -7.25 12.45 -2.81
N ALA A 234 -7.56 11.36 -3.53
CA ALA A 234 -6.89 11.04 -4.79
C ALA A 234 -7.17 12.11 -5.85
N THR A 235 -8.42 12.53 -5.97
CA THR A 235 -8.84 13.63 -6.85
C THR A 235 -8.14 14.93 -6.45
N ARG A 236 -8.20 15.30 -5.16
CA ARG A 236 -7.60 16.53 -4.63
C ARG A 236 -6.08 16.59 -4.82
N ARG A 237 -5.37 15.46 -4.80
CA ARG A 237 -3.91 15.43 -5.06
C ARG A 237 -3.55 15.89 -6.48
N LEU A 238 -4.42 15.64 -7.46
CA LEU A 238 -4.20 16.06 -8.84
C LEU A 238 -4.75 17.47 -9.07
N GLU A 239 -6.00 17.71 -8.69
CA GLU A 239 -6.65 19.01 -8.93
C GLU A 239 -6.06 20.16 -8.09
N GLY A 240 -5.50 19.83 -6.92
CA GLY A 240 -4.86 20.80 -6.02
C GLY A 240 -3.42 21.16 -6.40
N ASP A 241 -2.83 20.51 -7.40
CA ASP A 241 -1.45 20.76 -7.83
C ASP A 241 -1.41 21.45 -9.20
N ARG A 242 -0.73 22.60 -9.24
CA ARG A 242 -0.55 23.38 -10.47
C ARG A 242 0.18 22.59 -11.56
N PHE A 243 1.09 21.68 -11.20
CA PHE A 243 1.86 20.88 -12.15
C PHE A 243 1.06 19.74 -12.77
N PHE A 244 -0.11 19.41 -12.22
CA PHE A 244 -1.09 18.50 -12.83
C PHE A 244 -2.29 19.23 -13.46
N THR A 245 -2.29 20.57 -13.42
CA THR A 245 -3.37 21.42 -13.92
C THR A 245 -2.81 22.50 -14.85
N SER A 246 -2.66 23.74 -14.36
CA SER A 246 -2.30 24.91 -15.19
C SER A 246 -0.91 24.83 -15.84
N TYR A 247 0.03 24.11 -15.22
CA TYR A 247 1.39 23.90 -15.72
C TYR A 247 1.63 22.50 -16.27
N TYR A 248 0.58 21.69 -16.49
CA TYR A 248 0.72 20.41 -17.19
C TYR A 248 0.71 20.65 -18.71
N ASN A 249 1.81 21.19 -19.24
CA ASN A 249 1.95 21.59 -20.64
C ASN A 249 3.40 21.43 -21.15
N GLU A 250 3.58 21.49 -22.48
CA GLU A 250 4.90 21.33 -23.13
C GLU A 250 5.91 22.42 -22.73
N GLU A 251 5.47 23.63 -22.38
CA GLU A 251 6.38 24.69 -21.93
C GLU A 251 7.05 24.31 -20.59
N THR A 252 6.29 23.70 -19.69
CA THR A 252 6.76 23.35 -18.34
C THR A 252 7.44 21.97 -18.30
N TYR A 253 6.99 21.01 -19.11
CA TYR A 253 7.52 19.64 -19.12
C TYR A 253 8.53 19.38 -20.23
N THR A 254 8.72 20.34 -21.14
CA THR A 254 9.26 20.12 -22.50
C THR A 254 8.33 19.24 -23.34
N LYS A 255 8.53 19.22 -24.66
CA LYS A 255 7.65 18.50 -25.59
C LYS A 255 7.74 16.97 -25.50
N ARG A 256 8.87 16.45 -25.00
CA ARG A 256 9.19 15.02 -24.98
C ARG A 256 8.79 14.37 -23.66
#